data_AF-A0A084BB65-F1
#
_entry.id   AF-A0A084BB65-F1
#
_cell.length_a   1.000
_cell.length_b   1.000
_cell.length_c   1.000
_cell.angle_alpha   90.00
_cell.angle_beta   90.00
_cell.angle_gamma   90.00
#
_symmetry.space_group_name_H-M   'P 1'
#
loop_
_entity.id
_entity.type
_entity.pdbx_description
1 polymer ?
#
loop_
_entity_poly.entity_id
_entity_poly.type
_entity_poly.pdbx_seq_one_letter_code
_entity_poly.pdbx_strand_id
1 'polypeptide(L)'
;MRTMEFAQKNTIAKLGPGLRWLDVYEWTNSHGLGVLGGRFAPVGVSGILLGGGVSYFGSRFGWAVNNVAKYEVVLANSTIVNASAKENPDLFWALKGGSSNYGIVTRFDIKTFPLGQVFSEQLTFSSEHLDEFLEAASVDDALVYRFSKRFIAALEKKSKAEGNKYPFVYLNDADTSRDSFPLYGKGKSFKKTKAIRDRYDPKHIFNDLLPGGFKLTT
;
A
#
# COMPACT_ATOMS: atom_id res chain seq x y z
N MET A 1 -0.51 11.19 -15.21
CA MET A 1 -1.57 10.24 -15.62
C MET A 1 -2.68 10.22 -14.58
N ARG A 2 -3.76 10.98 -14.79
CA ARG A 2 -4.88 11.18 -13.84
C ARG A 2 -6.24 10.71 -14.41
N THR A 3 -6.22 9.62 -15.19
CA THR A 3 -7.42 9.07 -15.84
C THR A 3 -8.37 8.43 -14.83
N MET A 4 -9.67 8.69 -14.96
CA MET A 4 -10.75 8.02 -14.23
C MET A 4 -11.84 7.65 -15.24
N GLU A 5 -12.15 6.36 -15.37
CA GLU A 5 -13.14 5.86 -16.32
C GLU A 5 -13.86 4.65 -15.71
N PHE A 6 -15.18 4.58 -15.85
CA PHE A 6 -15.93 3.38 -15.52
C PHE A 6 -15.99 2.40 -16.69
N ALA A 7 -15.95 1.10 -16.40
CA ALA A 7 -16.08 0.03 -17.36
C ALA A 7 -17.01 -1.07 -16.83
N GLN A 8 -17.44 -1.97 -17.73
CA GLN A 8 -18.27 -3.13 -17.41
C GLN A 8 -19.54 -2.76 -16.62
N LYS A 9 -20.34 -1.82 -17.16
CA LYS A 9 -21.54 -1.29 -16.49
C LYS A 9 -21.22 -0.77 -15.08
N ASN A 10 -20.14 0.00 -14.99
CA ASN A 10 -19.61 0.62 -13.78
C ASN A 10 -19.14 -0.33 -12.68
N THR A 11 -19.01 -1.64 -12.93
CA THR A 11 -18.46 -2.60 -11.95
C THR A 11 -16.94 -2.52 -11.80
N ILE A 12 -16.27 -1.84 -12.74
CA ILE A 12 -14.83 -1.58 -12.73
C ILE A 12 -14.57 -0.08 -12.88
N ALA A 13 -13.72 0.47 -12.03
CA ALA A 13 -13.11 1.78 -12.17
C ALA A 13 -11.66 1.62 -12.66
N LYS A 14 -11.34 2.21 -13.81
CA LYS A 14 -9.99 2.32 -14.35
C LYS A 14 -9.35 3.60 -13.85
N LEU A 15 -8.30 3.47 -13.04
CA LEU A 15 -7.62 4.61 -12.40
C LEU A 15 -6.18 4.73 -12.90
N GLY A 16 -5.77 5.97 -13.18
CA GLY A 16 -4.38 6.32 -13.44
C GLY A 16 -3.55 6.42 -12.15
N PRO A 17 -2.23 6.22 -12.21
CA PRO A 17 -1.34 6.17 -11.04
C PRO A 17 -1.16 7.52 -10.33
N GLY A 18 -1.41 8.64 -11.01
CA GLY A 18 -1.18 9.99 -10.50
C GLY A 18 -2.33 10.60 -9.71
N LEU A 19 -3.36 9.82 -9.40
CA LEU A 19 -4.53 10.28 -8.63
C LEU A 19 -4.25 10.27 -7.13
N ARG A 20 -4.97 11.12 -6.39
CA ARG A 20 -5.11 11.03 -4.93
C ARG A 20 -6.44 10.37 -4.58
N TRP A 21 -6.52 9.77 -3.39
CA TRP A 21 -7.74 9.06 -2.99
C TRP A 21 -8.94 9.97 -2.83
N LEU A 22 -8.76 11.23 -2.43
CA LEU A 22 -9.84 12.21 -2.40
C LEU A 22 -10.51 12.37 -3.78
N ASP A 23 -9.70 12.60 -4.82
CA ASP A 23 -10.19 12.76 -6.20
C ASP A 23 -11.04 11.55 -6.64
N VAL A 24 -10.56 10.35 -6.32
CA VAL A 24 -11.21 9.10 -6.68
C VAL A 24 -12.54 8.94 -5.94
N TYR A 25 -12.57 9.25 -4.63
CA TYR A 25 -13.78 9.09 -3.83
C TYR A 25 -14.86 10.11 -4.19
N GLU A 26 -14.49 11.37 -4.43
CA GLU A 26 -15.44 12.38 -4.91
C GLU A 26 -16.06 11.95 -6.25
N TRP A 27 -15.22 11.47 -7.17
CA TRP A 27 -15.68 10.97 -8.46
C TRP A 27 -16.58 9.74 -8.33
N THR A 28 -16.19 8.69 -7.58
CA THR A 28 -17.04 7.49 -7.45
C THR A 28 -18.34 7.79 -6.69
N ASN A 29 -18.28 8.61 -5.65
CA ASN A 29 -19.44 8.97 -4.84
C ASN A 29 -20.49 9.74 -5.65
N SER A 30 -20.07 10.61 -6.58
CA SER A 30 -21.00 11.31 -7.49
C SER A 30 -21.80 10.36 -8.40
N HIS A 31 -21.42 9.08 -8.47
CA HIS A 31 -22.11 8.03 -9.21
C HIS A 31 -22.78 6.98 -8.31
N GLY A 32 -22.85 7.23 -6.98
CA GLY A 32 -23.39 6.28 -6.00
C GLY A 32 -22.53 5.02 -5.84
N LEU A 33 -21.23 5.13 -6.10
CA LEU A 33 -20.27 4.03 -6.07
C LEU A 33 -19.13 4.30 -5.09
N GLY A 34 -18.62 3.22 -4.52
CA GLY A 34 -17.39 3.18 -3.74
C GLY A 34 -16.36 2.30 -4.40
N VAL A 35 -15.09 2.53 -4.05
CA VAL A 35 -13.95 1.66 -4.36
C VAL A 35 -13.12 1.47 -3.10
N LEU A 36 -12.35 0.38 -3.03
CA LEU A 36 -11.42 0.21 -1.92
C LEU A 36 -10.11 0.94 -2.19
N GLY A 37 -9.76 1.82 -1.26
CA GLY A 37 -8.58 2.68 -1.36
C GLY A 37 -7.99 3.06 -0.02
N GLY A 38 -7.19 4.11 0.00
CA GLY A 38 -6.50 4.60 1.20
C GLY A 38 -7.41 5.47 2.06
N ARG A 39 -7.28 5.35 3.38
CA ARG A 39 -8.05 6.16 4.34
C ARG A 39 -7.66 7.64 4.36
N PHE A 40 -6.41 7.96 4.03
CA PHE A 40 -5.91 9.33 4.08
C PHE A 40 -6.01 9.99 2.71
N ALA A 41 -6.86 11.02 2.61
CA ALA A 41 -7.25 11.74 1.39
C ALA A 41 -6.09 12.09 0.42
N PRO A 42 -4.96 12.66 0.86
CA PRO A 42 -3.89 13.11 -0.06
C PRO A 42 -2.96 11.98 -0.52
N VAL A 43 -3.14 10.75 -0.04
CA VAL A 43 -2.28 9.63 -0.43
C VAL A 43 -2.52 9.26 -1.89
N GLY A 44 -1.43 8.94 -2.61
CA GLY A 44 -1.51 8.50 -4.01
C GLY A 44 -2.10 7.10 -4.18
N VAL A 45 -2.81 6.89 -5.30
CA VAL A 45 -3.42 5.61 -5.66
C VAL A 45 -2.38 4.49 -5.74
N SER A 46 -1.26 4.70 -6.47
CA SER A 46 -0.27 3.65 -6.69
C SER A 46 0.37 3.11 -5.42
N GLY A 47 0.76 4.00 -4.48
CA GLY A 47 1.41 3.57 -3.25
C GLY A 47 0.51 2.66 -2.41
N ILE A 48 -0.78 3.00 -2.34
CA ILE A 48 -1.76 2.19 -1.61
C ILE A 48 -2.02 0.86 -2.32
N LEU A 49 -2.23 0.87 -3.63
CA LEU A 49 -2.58 -0.34 -4.37
C LEU A 49 -1.40 -1.27 -4.65
N LEU A 50 -0.16 -0.80 -4.53
CA LEU A 50 1.04 -1.64 -4.63
C LEU A 50 1.60 -2.04 -3.26
N GLY A 51 1.25 -1.32 -2.19
CA GLY A 51 1.70 -1.62 -0.82
C GLY A 51 0.70 -2.43 0.01
N GLY A 52 -0.57 -2.51 -0.40
CA GLY A 52 -1.62 -3.28 0.28
C GLY A 52 -2.91 -2.46 0.42
N GLY A 53 -2.87 -1.44 1.28
CA GLY A 53 -3.97 -0.50 1.41
C GLY A 53 -5.02 -0.90 2.43
N VAL A 54 -4.90 -0.34 3.63
CA VAL A 54 -5.96 -0.37 4.64
C VAL A 54 -7.03 0.64 4.23
N SER A 55 -8.26 0.15 4.10
CA SER A 55 -9.44 0.89 3.66
C SER A 55 -10.45 1.03 4.80
N TYR A 56 -11.28 2.08 4.77
CA TYR A 56 -12.45 2.21 5.64
C TYR A 56 -13.42 1.02 5.50
N PHE A 57 -13.47 0.44 4.30
CA PHE A 57 -14.33 -0.71 4.00
C PHE A 57 -13.60 -2.06 4.14
N GLY A 58 -12.44 -2.06 4.81
CA GLY A 58 -11.59 -3.24 4.93
C GLY A 58 -12.22 -4.41 5.68
N SER A 59 -13.08 -4.13 6.66
CA SER A 59 -13.84 -5.16 7.38
C SER A 59 -14.79 -5.95 6.47
N ARG A 60 -15.28 -5.35 5.38
CA ARG A 60 -16.24 -5.95 4.46
C ARG A 60 -15.59 -6.59 3.24
N PHE A 61 -14.52 -5.99 2.72
CA PHE A 61 -13.93 -6.37 1.43
C PHE A 61 -12.42 -6.67 1.50
N GLY A 62 -11.84 -6.65 2.70
CA GLY A 62 -10.42 -6.86 2.92
C GLY A 62 -9.55 -5.69 2.44
N TRP A 63 -8.31 -6.00 2.10
CA TRP A 63 -7.32 -5.00 1.67
C TRP A 63 -7.68 -4.39 0.31
N ALA A 64 -7.35 -3.12 0.11
CA ALA A 64 -7.64 -2.43 -1.16
C ALA A 64 -7.02 -3.14 -2.36
N VAL A 65 -5.78 -3.59 -2.22
CA VAL A 65 -5.05 -4.32 -3.24
C VAL A 65 -5.73 -5.61 -3.70
N ASN A 66 -6.51 -6.27 -2.82
CA ASN A 66 -7.25 -7.49 -3.16
C ASN A 66 -8.42 -7.22 -4.11
N ASN A 67 -8.85 -5.96 -4.20
CA ASN A 67 -9.97 -5.52 -5.02
C ASN A 67 -9.53 -5.00 -6.40
N VAL A 68 -8.23 -4.93 -6.67
CA VAL A 68 -7.70 -4.70 -8.02
C VAL A 68 -7.89 -5.97 -8.85
N ALA A 69 -8.60 -5.84 -9.97
CA ALA A 69 -8.90 -6.91 -10.91
C ALA A 69 -7.83 -7.07 -12.00
N LYS A 70 -7.20 -5.96 -12.41
CA LYS A 70 -6.14 -5.94 -13.43
C LYS A 70 -5.22 -4.74 -13.22
N TYR A 71 -3.94 -4.92 -13.56
CA TYR A 71 -2.97 -3.85 -13.73
C TYR A 71 -2.55 -3.77 -15.20
N GLU A 72 -2.29 -2.56 -15.69
CA GLU A 72 -1.47 -2.34 -16.89
C GLU A 72 -0.08 -1.90 -16.44
N VAL A 73 0.96 -2.52 -17.00
CA VAL A 73 2.33 -2.40 -16.50
C VAL A 73 3.29 -2.19 -17.66
N VAL A 74 4.12 -1.16 -17.56
CA VAL A 74 5.30 -0.97 -18.41
C VAL A 74 6.47 -1.68 -17.76
N LEU A 75 7.07 -2.63 -18.49
CA LEU A 75 8.22 -3.42 -18.05
C LEU A 75 9.56 -2.73 -18.37
N ALA A 76 10.65 -3.26 -17.83
CA ALA A 76 12.00 -2.70 -18.01
C ALA A 76 12.47 -2.69 -19.48
N ASN A 77 11.94 -3.59 -20.30
CA ASN A 77 12.18 -3.65 -21.75
C ASN A 77 11.20 -2.78 -22.56
N SER A 78 10.48 -1.85 -21.90
CA SER A 78 9.50 -0.93 -22.50
C SER A 78 8.24 -1.58 -23.08
N THR A 79 8.02 -2.88 -22.90
CA THR A 79 6.75 -3.50 -23.32
C THR A 79 5.65 -3.20 -22.30
N ILE A 80 4.41 -3.09 -22.79
CA ILE A 80 3.22 -2.97 -21.95
C ILE A 80 2.57 -4.35 -21.85
N VAL A 81 2.32 -4.79 -20.62
CA VAL A 81 1.61 -6.05 -20.33
C VAL A 81 0.43 -5.78 -19.41
N ASN A 82 -0.60 -6.63 -19.48
CA ASN A 82 -1.62 -6.65 -18.43
C ASN A 82 -1.32 -7.76 -17.42
N ALA A 83 -1.56 -7.49 -16.14
CA ALA A 83 -1.48 -8.47 -15.08
C ALA A 83 -2.85 -8.63 -14.42
N SER A 84 -3.41 -9.83 -14.47
CA SER A 84 -4.70 -10.20 -13.87
C SER A 84 -4.66 -11.66 -13.40
N ALA A 85 -5.74 -12.16 -12.81
CA ALA A 85 -5.84 -13.58 -12.45
C ALA A 85 -5.71 -14.55 -13.64
N LYS A 86 -5.91 -14.07 -14.88
CA LYS A 86 -5.90 -14.90 -16.11
C LYS A 86 -4.74 -14.58 -17.07
N GLU A 87 -4.00 -13.49 -16.82
CA GLU A 87 -2.96 -12.98 -17.72
C GLU A 87 -1.79 -12.49 -16.87
N ASN A 88 -0.58 -13.02 -17.05
CA ASN A 88 0.57 -12.76 -16.17
C ASN A 88 0.22 -12.88 -14.65
N PRO A 89 -0.35 -14.03 -14.21
CA PRO A 89 -0.90 -14.18 -12.86
C PRO A 89 0.15 -14.13 -11.74
N ASP A 90 1.40 -14.44 -12.05
CA ASP A 90 2.52 -14.31 -11.14
C ASP A 90 2.86 -12.84 -10.89
N LEU A 91 2.92 -12.01 -11.93
CA LEU A 91 3.07 -10.56 -11.83
C LEU A 91 1.87 -9.93 -11.09
N PHE A 92 0.66 -10.37 -11.41
CA PHE A 92 -0.56 -9.91 -10.73
C PHE A 92 -0.52 -10.19 -9.24
N TRP A 93 -0.05 -11.39 -8.84
CA TRP A 93 0.15 -11.74 -7.45
C TRP A 93 1.25 -10.88 -6.80
N ALA A 94 2.37 -10.69 -7.49
CA ALA A 94 3.53 -9.98 -6.94
C ALA A 94 3.27 -8.48 -6.73
N LEU A 95 2.55 -7.82 -7.65
CA LEU A 95 2.16 -6.41 -7.51
C LEU A 95 1.28 -6.16 -6.30
N LYS A 96 0.62 -7.20 -5.75
CA LYS A 96 -0.27 -7.06 -4.59
C LYS A 96 0.50 -7.01 -3.27
N GLY A 97 1.12 -5.86 -2.98
CA GLY A 97 2.03 -5.68 -1.84
C GLY A 97 3.51 -5.67 -2.24
N GLY A 98 3.80 -5.65 -3.54
CA GLY A 98 5.13 -5.76 -4.11
C GLY A 98 5.90 -4.46 -4.28
N SER A 99 5.30 -3.31 -3.95
CA SER A 99 5.87 -1.99 -4.25
C SER A 99 6.19 -1.84 -5.75
N SER A 100 7.17 -1.00 -6.09
CA SER A 100 7.59 -0.69 -7.45
C SER A 100 8.64 -1.66 -8.03
N ASN A 101 8.72 -2.91 -7.56
CA ASN A 101 9.84 -3.81 -7.90
C ASN A 101 9.70 -4.54 -9.24
N TYR A 102 8.58 -4.40 -9.94
CA TYR A 102 8.22 -5.28 -11.06
C TYR A 102 7.90 -4.57 -12.37
N GLY A 103 7.86 -3.24 -12.36
CA GLY A 103 7.33 -2.45 -13.47
C GLY A 103 6.74 -1.12 -13.01
N ILE A 104 6.48 -0.24 -13.98
CA ILE A 104 5.71 0.99 -13.78
C ILE A 104 4.25 0.68 -14.08
N VAL A 105 3.40 0.69 -13.06
CA VAL A 105 1.96 0.50 -13.25
C VAL A 105 1.32 1.78 -13.78
N THR A 106 0.69 1.69 -14.95
CA THR A 106 0.06 2.80 -15.68
C THR A 106 -1.46 2.83 -15.55
N ARG A 107 -2.09 1.70 -15.18
CA ARG A 107 -3.53 1.63 -14.92
C ARG A 107 -3.85 0.60 -13.84
N PHE A 108 -4.82 0.95 -13.00
CA PHE A 108 -5.42 0.07 -12.02
C PHE A 108 -6.90 -0.12 -12.35
N ASP A 109 -7.31 -1.35 -12.65
CA ASP A 109 -8.72 -1.69 -12.84
C ASP A 109 -9.25 -2.25 -11.51
N ILE A 110 -10.07 -1.47 -10.81
CA ILE A 110 -10.52 -1.77 -9.44
C ILE A 110 -12.01 -2.04 -9.43
N LYS A 111 -12.44 -3.04 -8.64
CA LYS A 111 -13.86 -3.32 -8.44
C LYS A 111 -14.54 -2.15 -7.72
N THR A 112 -15.71 -1.77 -8.20
CA THR A 112 -16.61 -0.84 -7.54
C THR A 112 -17.67 -1.60 -6.74
N PHE A 113 -18.36 -0.89 -5.86
CA PHE A 113 -19.54 -1.39 -5.16
C PHE A 113 -20.54 -0.25 -4.95
N PRO A 114 -21.86 -0.52 -4.87
CA PRO A 114 -22.84 0.49 -4.52
C PRO A 114 -22.54 1.10 -3.14
N LEU A 115 -22.52 2.42 -3.07
CA LEU A 115 -22.25 3.17 -1.84
C LEU A 115 -23.32 4.24 -1.64
N GLY A 116 -24.04 4.14 -0.52
CA GLY A 116 -24.96 5.16 -0.04
C GLY A 116 -24.34 6.00 1.07
N GLN A 117 -25.18 6.63 1.88
CA GLN A 117 -24.73 7.38 3.04
C GLN A 117 -24.04 6.46 4.08
N VAL A 118 -22.97 6.97 4.68
CA VAL A 118 -22.20 6.28 5.72
C VAL A 118 -22.14 7.18 6.95
N PHE A 119 -22.36 6.58 8.13
CA PHE A 119 -22.19 7.28 9.40
C PHE A 119 -20.73 7.18 9.85
N SER A 120 -20.15 8.29 10.29
CA SER A 120 -18.81 8.33 10.89
C SER A 120 -18.82 9.18 12.16
N GLU A 121 -18.12 8.72 13.18
CA GLU A 121 -17.94 9.43 14.45
C GLU A 121 -16.45 9.64 14.73
N GLN A 122 -16.11 10.78 15.32
CA GLN A 122 -14.78 11.06 15.85
C GLN A 122 -14.91 11.39 17.33
N LEU A 123 -14.33 10.54 18.18
CA LEU A 123 -14.21 10.80 19.61
C LEU A 123 -12.94 11.62 19.85
N THR A 124 -13.07 12.73 20.57
CA THR A 124 -11.96 13.60 20.96
C THR A 124 -11.97 13.76 22.47
N PHE A 125 -10.80 13.69 23.09
CA PHE A 125 -10.62 13.85 24.55
C PHE A 125 -9.87 15.16 24.83
N SER A 126 -10.07 15.75 26.02
CA SER A 126 -9.57 17.06 26.41
C SER A 126 -8.03 17.14 26.45
N SER A 127 -7.49 18.33 26.14
CA SER A 127 -6.08 18.68 26.15
C SER A 127 -5.48 18.88 27.55
N GLU A 128 -6.22 18.60 28.62
CA GLU A 128 -5.74 18.68 30.01
C GLU A 128 -4.53 17.76 30.31
N HIS A 129 -4.15 16.89 29.36
CA HIS A 129 -2.93 16.07 29.37
C HIS A 129 -1.96 16.37 28.20
N LEU A 130 -2.21 17.43 27.42
CA LEU A 130 -1.51 17.74 26.18
C LEU A 130 -0.17 18.46 26.42
N ASP A 131 -0.04 19.24 27.50
CA ASP A 131 1.17 20.03 27.77
C ASP A 131 2.39 19.12 28.04
N GLU A 132 2.19 18.00 28.75
CA GLU A 132 3.22 16.99 29.00
C GLU A 132 3.65 16.23 27.72
N PHE A 133 2.77 16.18 26.71
CA PHE A 133 3.04 15.58 25.39
C PHE A 133 3.73 16.56 24.42
N LEU A 134 3.34 17.83 24.43
CA LEU A 134 3.90 18.86 23.55
C LEU A 134 5.32 19.27 23.95
N GLU A 135 5.66 19.25 25.24
CA GLU A 135 7.00 19.58 25.73
C GLU A 135 8.09 18.59 25.23
N ALA A 136 7.69 17.36 24.87
CA ALA A 136 8.57 16.34 24.27
C ALA A 136 8.70 16.43 22.73
N ALA A 137 7.83 17.18 22.05
CA ALA A 137 7.62 17.06 20.61
C ALA A 137 8.45 18.03 19.73
N SER A 138 9.23 18.95 20.30
CA SER A 138 9.93 19.97 19.50
C SER A 138 11.29 20.38 20.07
N VAL A 139 12.38 19.68 19.73
CA VAL A 139 13.76 20.22 19.89
C VAL A 139 14.78 19.63 18.89
N ASP A 140 14.72 18.34 18.54
CA ASP A 140 15.75 17.69 17.70
C ASP A 140 15.24 16.40 17.03
N ASP A 141 15.14 16.37 15.70
CA ASP A 141 14.75 15.19 14.91
C ASP A 141 15.63 13.97 15.23
N ALA A 142 16.94 14.18 15.44
CA ALA A 142 17.85 13.08 15.77
C ALA A 142 17.52 12.48 17.14
N LEU A 143 17.08 13.29 18.09
CA LEU A 143 16.60 12.84 19.39
C LEU A 143 15.30 12.04 19.26
N VAL A 144 14.33 12.53 18.48
CA VAL A 144 13.06 11.83 18.21
C VAL A 144 13.32 10.48 17.53
N TYR A 145 14.20 10.42 16.53
CA TYR A 145 14.58 9.16 15.88
C TYR A 145 15.27 8.19 16.84
N ARG A 146 16.20 8.67 17.68
CA ARG A 146 16.87 7.83 18.69
C ARG A 146 15.87 7.26 19.70
N PHE A 147 14.98 8.11 20.22
CA PHE A 147 13.91 7.70 21.12
C PHE A 147 13.01 6.66 20.46
N SER A 148 12.51 6.95 19.25
CA SER A 148 11.62 6.06 18.50
C SER A 148 12.25 4.69 18.29
N LYS A 149 13.53 4.63 17.87
CA LYS A 149 14.26 3.35 17.72
C LYS A 149 14.35 2.58 19.04
N ARG A 150 14.70 3.24 20.15
CA ARG A 150 14.79 2.60 21.47
C ARG A 150 13.44 2.12 21.98
N PHE A 151 12.41 2.94 21.84
CA PHE A 151 11.04 2.63 22.24
C PHE A 151 10.48 1.45 21.45
N ILE A 152 10.63 1.47 20.12
CA ILE A 152 10.27 0.36 19.23
C ILE A 152 11.01 -0.93 19.64
N ALA A 153 12.31 -0.86 19.89
CA ALA A 153 13.09 -2.02 20.31
C ALA A 153 12.63 -2.58 21.67
N ALA A 154 12.28 -1.70 22.62
CA ALA A 154 11.76 -2.08 23.92
C ALA A 154 10.36 -2.73 23.82
N LEU A 155 9.45 -2.14 23.04
CA LEU A 155 8.14 -2.70 22.74
C LEU A 155 8.27 -4.07 22.08
N GLU A 156 9.16 -4.21 21.09
CA GLU A 156 9.39 -5.50 20.44
C GLU A 156 9.94 -6.55 21.40
N LYS A 157 10.88 -6.18 22.27
CA LYS A 157 11.44 -7.09 23.28
C LYS A 157 10.34 -7.58 24.23
N LYS A 158 9.50 -6.67 24.74
CA LYS A 158 8.39 -7.00 25.64
C LYS A 158 7.33 -7.87 24.93
N SER A 159 6.90 -7.45 23.73
CA SER A 159 5.93 -8.19 22.92
C SER A 159 6.40 -9.61 22.59
N LYS A 160 7.70 -9.82 22.32
CA LYS A 160 8.29 -11.17 22.16
C LYS A 160 8.25 -11.97 23.47
N ALA A 161 8.66 -11.37 24.58
CA ALA A 161 8.69 -12.03 25.88
C ALA A 161 7.30 -12.49 26.34
N GLU A 162 6.26 -11.74 25.99
CA GLU A 162 4.86 -12.07 26.30
C GLU A 162 4.20 -12.98 25.25
N GLY A 163 4.89 -13.38 24.19
CA GLY A 163 4.32 -14.19 23.10
C GLY A 163 3.31 -13.46 22.20
N ASN A 164 3.17 -12.13 22.37
CA ASN A 164 2.19 -11.30 21.66
C ASN A 164 2.70 -10.75 20.32
N LYS A 165 3.97 -11.01 19.96
CA LYS A 165 4.56 -10.44 18.73
C LYS A 165 3.99 -11.14 17.48
N TYR A 166 3.22 -10.39 16.69
CA TYR A 166 2.91 -10.81 15.32
C TYR A 166 4.06 -10.44 14.38
N PRO A 167 4.56 -11.37 13.55
CA PRO A 167 5.79 -11.16 12.78
C PRO A 167 5.58 -10.32 11.51
N PHE A 168 4.35 -10.06 11.08
CA PHE A 168 4.08 -9.28 9.87
C PHE A 168 4.29 -7.79 10.11
N VAL A 169 5.02 -7.14 9.21
CA VAL A 169 5.15 -5.69 9.14
C VAL A 169 4.48 -5.22 7.84
N TYR A 170 3.53 -4.31 7.97
CA TYR A 170 2.80 -3.75 6.84
C TYR A 170 3.67 -2.71 6.12
N LEU A 171 3.81 -2.85 4.80
CA LEU A 171 4.73 -2.07 3.99
C LEU A 171 4.57 -0.56 4.15
N ASN A 172 3.32 -0.06 4.14
CA ASN A 172 3.07 1.37 4.16
C ASN A 172 3.20 2.00 5.54
N ASP A 173 3.29 1.18 6.60
CA ASP A 173 3.53 1.61 7.99
C ASP A 173 4.93 1.18 8.48
N ALA A 174 5.75 0.62 7.59
CA ALA A 174 7.12 0.27 7.87
C ALA A 174 8.02 1.52 7.76
N ASP A 175 9.06 1.58 8.60
CA ASP A 175 10.16 2.51 8.38
C ASP A 175 11.23 1.84 7.48
N THR A 176 12.11 2.64 6.89
CA THR A 176 13.12 2.16 5.93
C THR A 176 14.16 1.21 6.55
N SER A 177 14.27 1.12 7.87
CA SER A 177 15.19 0.18 8.53
C SER A 177 14.61 -1.23 8.67
N ARG A 178 13.32 -1.43 8.38
CA ARG A 178 12.64 -2.72 8.48
C ARG A 178 12.36 -3.32 7.11
N ASP A 179 13.05 -4.42 6.80
CA ASP A 179 12.74 -5.20 5.60
C ASP A 179 11.45 -6.00 5.82
N SER A 180 10.38 -5.56 5.16
CA SER A 180 9.05 -6.16 5.29
C SER A 180 8.89 -7.43 4.45
N PHE A 181 9.57 -7.53 3.30
CA PHE A 181 9.35 -8.61 2.34
C PHE A 181 9.73 -10.01 2.86
N PRO A 182 10.83 -10.20 3.62
CA PRO A 182 11.16 -11.47 4.26
C PRO A 182 10.10 -11.97 5.25
N LEU A 183 9.18 -11.12 5.70
CA LEU A 183 8.14 -11.49 6.67
C LEU A 183 6.88 -12.01 5.97
N TYR A 184 6.75 -11.79 4.67
CA TYR A 184 5.53 -12.12 3.91
C TYR A 184 5.31 -13.62 3.81
N GLY A 185 4.07 -14.05 4.04
CA GLY A 185 3.71 -15.46 4.03
C GLY A 185 4.49 -16.29 5.05
N LYS A 186 4.88 -15.68 6.18
CA LYS A 186 5.78 -16.28 7.19
C LYS A 186 7.14 -16.69 6.58
N GLY A 187 7.69 -15.84 5.71
CA GLY A 187 8.95 -16.04 4.99
C GLY A 187 8.86 -16.93 3.75
N LYS A 188 7.72 -17.60 3.52
CA LYS A 188 7.56 -18.51 2.38
C LYS A 188 7.45 -17.78 1.03
N SER A 189 7.05 -16.51 1.06
CA SER A 189 6.79 -15.74 -0.15
C SER A 189 8.03 -15.07 -0.73
N PHE A 190 9.08 -14.85 0.07
CA PHE A 190 10.21 -13.99 -0.31
C PHE A 190 11.03 -14.54 -1.49
N LYS A 191 11.27 -15.86 -1.53
CA LYS A 191 11.94 -16.49 -2.69
C LYS A 191 11.12 -16.31 -3.97
N LYS A 192 9.80 -16.43 -3.88
CA LYS A 192 8.89 -16.26 -5.02
C LYS A 192 8.84 -14.82 -5.50
N THR A 193 8.80 -13.84 -4.59
CA THR A 193 8.80 -12.40 -4.96
C THR A 193 10.08 -12.02 -5.71
N LYS A 194 11.25 -12.53 -5.28
CA LYS A 194 12.52 -12.33 -6.00
C LYS A 194 12.54 -13.01 -7.37
N ALA A 195 12.13 -14.28 -7.45
CA ALA A 195 12.08 -15.00 -8.73
C ALA A 195 11.17 -14.30 -9.77
N ILE A 196 10.05 -13.71 -9.32
CA ILE A 196 9.17 -12.94 -10.20
C ILE A 196 9.84 -11.63 -10.65
N ARG A 197 10.54 -10.92 -9.74
CA ARG A 197 11.32 -9.72 -10.12
C ARG A 197 12.34 -10.08 -11.19
N ASP A 198 13.13 -11.11 -10.97
CA ASP A 198 14.20 -11.50 -11.89
C ASP A 198 13.65 -11.92 -13.28
N ARG A 199 12.39 -12.34 -13.36
CA ARG A 199 11.71 -12.62 -14.64
C ARG A 199 11.28 -11.34 -15.38
N TYR A 200 10.70 -10.37 -14.68
CA TYR A 200 10.10 -9.17 -15.30
C TYR A 200 11.06 -7.96 -15.37
N ASP A 201 12.10 -7.97 -14.54
CA ASP A 201 13.16 -6.98 -14.45
C ASP A 201 14.52 -7.68 -14.25
N PRO A 202 15.02 -8.44 -15.24
CA PRO A 202 16.25 -9.24 -15.10
C PRO A 202 17.52 -8.38 -14.90
N LYS A 203 17.45 -7.08 -15.21
CA LYS A 203 18.55 -6.12 -15.04
C LYS A 203 18.37 -5.26 -13.78
N HIS A 204 17.37 -5.57 -12.96
CA HIS A 204 17.07 -4.86 -11.70
C HIS A 204 16.92 -3.35 -11.88
N ILE A 205 16.43 -2.89 -13.04
CA ILE A 205 16.23 -1.48 -13.38
C ILE A 205 15.37 -0.77 -12.34
N PHE A 206 14.24 -1.36 -11.95
CA PHE A 206 13.33 -0.75 -10.97
C PHE A 206 13.80 -0.93 -9.53
N ASN A 207 14.63 -1.93 -9.27
CA ASN A 207 15.22 -2.12 -7.96
C ASN A 207 16.34 -1.12 -7.71
N ASP A 208 17.20 -0.91 -8.70
CA ASP A 208 18.48 -0.21 -8.55
C ASP A 208 18.42 1.25 -8.99
N LEU A 209 17.65 1.56 -10.05
CA LEU A 209 17.64 2.90 -10.66
C LEU A 209 16.42 3.74 -10.27
N LEU A 210 15.31 3.12 -9.87
CA LEU A 210 14.12 3.87 -9.43
C LEU A 210 14.27 4.26 -7.96
N PRO A 211 14.36 5.56 -7.61
CA PRO A 211 14.49 5.98 -6.22
C PRO A 211 13.20 5.72 -5.42
N GLY A 212 13.37 5.44 -4.13
CA GLY A 212 12.26 5.28 -3.19
C GLY A 212 11.48 3.97 -3.34
N GLY A 213 10.47 3.83 -2.47
CA GLY A 213 9.72 2.59 -2.29
C GLY A 213 10.57 1.48 -1.65
N PHE A 214 9.91 0.55 -0.97
CA PHE A 214 10.60 -0.62 -0.42
C PHE A 214 11.09 -1.52 -1.55
N LYS A 215 12.38 -1.86 -1.53
CA LYS A 215 13.05 -2.68 -2.53
C LYS A 215 13.17 -4.13 -2.08
N LEU A 216 13.16 -5.05 -3.03
CA LEU A 216 13.52 -6.44 -2.77
C LEU A 216 15.04 -6.52 -2.65
N THR A 217 15.52 -6.56 -1.41
CA THR A 217 16.94 -6.76 -1.10
C THR A 217 17.45 -8.05 -1.78
N THR A 218 18.68 -7.99 -2.29
CA THR A 218 19.35 -9.09 -3.02
C THR A 218 19.43 -10.36 -2.20
#